data_AF-A0A7C6DWB8-F1
#
_entry.id   AF-A0A7C6DWB8-F1
#
_cell.length_a   1.000
_cell.length_b   1.000
_cell.length_c   1.000
_cell.angle_alpha   90.00
_cell.angle_beta   90.00
_cell.angle_gamma   90.00
#
_symmetry.space_group_name_H-M   'P 1'
#
loop_
_entity.id
_entity.type
_entity.pdbx_description
1 polymer ?
#
loop_
_entity_poly.entity_id
_entity_poly.type
_entity_poly.pdbx_seq_one_letter_code
_entity_poly.pdbx_strand_id
1 'polypeptide(L)'
;MPGYLIIVCSRCESYLLAKSGQKTRTCPYCGLKVAITTAKKVATIENGAKASELLRKLKERAAKSNAKGHALSLKGKLKKGH
;
A
#
# COMPACT_ATOMS: atom_id res chain seq x y z
N MET A 1 3.97 -1.40 -19.63
CA MET A 1 3.94 -0.23 -18.70
C MET A 1 3.96 -0.74 -17.27
N PRO A 2 4.81 -0.22 -16.36
CA PRO A 2 4.85 -0.67 -14.98
C PRO A 2 3.64 -0.13 -14.21
N GLY A 3 2.67 -1.00 -13.93
CA GLY A 3 1.54 -0.67 -13.06
C GLY A 3 1.92 -0.60 -11.58
N TYR A 4 0.97 -0.20 -10.77
CA TYR A 4 1.00 -0.17 -9.31
C TYR A 4 -0.13 -1.05 -8.77
N LEU A 5 0.11 -1.68 -7.64
CA LEU A 5 -0.82 -2.59 -6.99
C LEU A 5 -1.03 -2.11 -5.57
N ILE A 6 -2.26 -2.05 -5.10
CA ILE A 6 -2.55 -1.85 -3.68
C ILE A 6 -2.85 -3.24 -3.11
N ILE A 7 -2.04 -3.66 -2.15
CA ILE A 7 -2.19 -4.94 -1.44
C ILE A 7 -2.42 -4.69 0.05
N VAL A 8 -2.98 -5.68 0.73
CA VAL A 8 -3.11 -5.68 2.20
C VAL A 8 -2.04 -6.56 2.82
N CYS A 9 -1.41 -6.09 3.89
CA CYS A 9 -0.54 -6.94 4.70
C CYS A 9 -1.36 -7.96 5.50
N SER A 10 -1.11 -9.25 5.35
CA SER A 10 -1.84 -10.29 6.10
C SER A 10 -1.61 -10.26 7.61
N ARG A 11 -0.60 -9.54 8.12
CA ARG A 11 -0.27 -9.47 9.55
C ARG A 11 -0.82 -8.24 10.26
N CYS A 12 -0.69 -7.06 9.65
CA CYS A 12 -1.13 -5.79 10.26
C CYS A 12 -2.31 -5.15 9.53
N GLU A 13 -2.87 -5.86 8.55
CA GLU A 13 -4.06 -5.46 7.77
C GLU A 13 -3.97 -4.07 7.12
N SER A 14 -2.74 -3.54 7.03
CA SER A 14 -2.46 -2.22 6.49
C SER A 14 -2.36 -2.26 4.97
N TYR A 15 -2.90 -1.24 4.31
CA TYR A 15 -2.77 -1.05 2.87
C TYR A 15 -1.35 -0.63 2.48
N LEU A 16 -0.81 -1.31 1.48
CA LEU A 16 0.53 -1.12 0.94
C LEU A 16 0.43 -0.88 -0.57
N LEU A 17 1.08 0.19 -1.03
CA LEU A 17 1.34 0.37 -2.46
C LEU A 17 2.50 -0.54 -2.87
N ALA A 18 2.42 -1.23 -4.00
CA ALA A 18 3.47 -2.05 -4.59
C ALA A 18 3.62 -1.68 -6.07
N LYS A 19 4.81 -1.88 -6.65
CA LYS A 19 4.99 -1.76 -8.10
C LYS A 19 4.74 -3.13 -8.75
N SER A 20 4.05 -3.13 -9.88
CA SER A 20 3.87 -4.30 -10.73
C SER A 20 5.25 -4.77 -11.22
N GLY A 21 5.55 -6.05 -11.01
CA GLY A 21 6.85 -6.66 -11.31
C GLY A 21 7.71 -6.99 -10.08
N GLN A 22 7.40 -6.47 -8.89
CA GLN A 22 8.05 -6.93 -7.66
C GLN A 22 7.40 -8.22 -7.15
N LYS A 23 8.22 -9.20 -6.75
CA LYS A 23 7.74 -10.49 -6.21
C LYS A 23 7.26 -10.35 -4.76
N THR A 24 7.99 -9.59 -3.96
CA THR A 24 7.72 -9.38 -2.54
C THR A 24 7.87 -7.91 -2.19
N ARG A 25 7.22 -7.50 -1.10
CA ARG A 25 7.36 -6.18 -0.50
C ARG A 25 7.39 -6.30 1.00
N THR A 26 8.40 -5.70 1.62
CA THR A 26 8.48 -5.60 3.07
C THR A 26 7.47 -4.58 3.57
N CYS A 27 6.62 -4.98 4.51
CA CYS A 27 5.70 -4.10 5.19
C CYS A 27 6.49 -3.14 6.09
N PRO A 28 6.42 -1.82 5.88
CA PRO A 28 7.13 -0.84 6.71
C PRO A 28 6.56 -0.74 8.14
N TYR A 29 5.38 -1.32 8.37
CA TYR A 29 4.69 -1.28 9.66
C TYR A 29 5.13 -2.41 10.59
N CYS A 30 5.11 -3.65 10.09
CA CYS A 30 5.35 -4.84 10.91
C CYS A 30 6.60 -5.64 10.50
N GLY A 31 7.35 -5.16 9.51
CA GLY A 31 8.55 -5.82 8.99
C GLY A 31 8.31 -7.10 8.18
N LEU A 32 7.05 -7.54 8.02
CA LEU A 32 6.74 -8.77 7.30
C LEU A 32 7.07 -8.64 5.80
N LYS A 33 7.76 -9.62 5.23
CA LYS A 33 7.90 -9.76 3.77
C LYS A 33 6.61 -10.34 3.18
N VAL A 34 5.82 -9.48 2.54
CA VAL A 34 4.55 -9.85 1.92
C VAL A 34 4.81 -10.20 0.45
N ALA A 35 4.43 -11.41 0.02
CA ALA A 35 4.50 -11.77 -1.39
C ALA A 35 3.38 -11.08 -2.17
N ILE A 36 3.72 -10.24 -3.15
CA ILE A 36 2.74 -9.46 -3.93
C ILE A 36 1.86 -10.38 -4.79
N THR A 37 2.41 -11.52 -5.20
CA THR A 37 1.72 -12.52 -6.02
C THR A 37 0.57 -13.19 -5.28
N THR A 38 0.75 -13.50 -3.98
CA THR A 38 -0.23 -14.21 -3.14
C THR A 38 -1.00 -13.29 -2.19
N ALA A 39 -0.56 -12.05 -2.02
CA ALA A 39 -1.25 -11.09 -1.18
C ALA A 39 -2.62 -10.71 -1.73
N LYS A 40 -3.51 -10.32 -0.81
CA LYS A 40 -4.84 -9.79 -1.16
C LYS A 40 -4.68 -8.47 -1.92
N LYS A 41 -4.92 -8.50 -3.23
CA LYS A 41 -4.91 -7.33 -4.12
C LYS A 41 -6.25 -6.61 -3.99
N VAL A 42 -6.18 -5.32 -3.69
CA VAL A 42 -7.34 -4.44 -3.56
C VAL A 42 -7.60 -3.70 -4.87
N ALA A 43 -6.54 -3.25 -5.53
CA ALA A 43 -6.64 -2.53 -6.79
C ALA A 43 -5.33 -2.62 -7.58
N THR A 44 -5.46 -2.56 -8.90
CA THR A 44 -4.35 -2.38 -9.85
C THR A 44 -4.52 -1.03 -10.53
N ILE A 45 -3.48 -0.22 -10.57
CA ILE A 45 -3.51 1.17 -11.06
C ILE A 45 -2.28 1.41 -11.93
N GLU A 46 -2.43 1.89 -13.15
CA GLU A 46 -1.29 2.10 -14.05
C GLU A 46 -0.49 3.38 -13.73
N ASN A 47 -1.10 4.32 -13.00
CA ASN A 47 -0.53 5.62 -12.66
C ASN A 47 -0.22 5.75 -11.16
N GLY A 48 1.02 6.11 -10.83
CA GLY A 48 1.48 6.27 -9.44
C GLY A 48 0.76 7.38 -8.67
N ALA A 49 0.32 8.45 -9.34
CA ALA A 49 -0.45 9.52 -8.72
C ALA A 49 -1.84 9.03 -8.29
N LYS A 50 -2.56 8.35 -9.18
CA LYS A 50 -3.86 7.72 -8.88
C LYS A 50 -3.72 6.65 -7.79
N ALA A 51 -2.63 5.90 -7.81
CA ALA A 51 -2.39 4.86 -6.81
C ALA A 51 -2.16 5.44 -5.41
N SER A 52 -1.44 6.56 -5.32
CA SER A 52 -1.21 7.28 -4.05
C SER A 52 -2.51 7.90 -3.53
N GLU A 53 -3.32 8.50 -4.40
CA GLU A 53 -4.61 9.06 -4.03
C GLU A 53 -5.58 7.98 -3.53
N LEU A 54 -5.68 6.85 -4.25
CA LEU A 54 -6.53 5.74 -3.86
C LEU A 54 -6.08 5.12 -2.54
N LEU A 55 -4.76 4.97 -2.33
CA LEU A 55 -4.21 4.48 -1.06
C LEU A 55 -4.61 5.41 0.11
N ARG A 56 -4.56 6.74 -0.10
CA ARG A 56 -4.98 7.71 0.92
C ARG A 56 -6.47 7.56 1.24
N LYS A 57 -7.33 7.54 0.21
CA LYS A 57 -8.78 7.33 0.35
C LYS A 57 -9.12 6.01 1.05
N LEU A 58 -8.38 4.92 0.79
CA LEU A 58 -8.58 3.64 1.45
C LEU A 58 -8.25 3.70 2.95
N LYS A 59 -7.12 4.33 3.31
CA LYS A 59 -6.73 4.53 4.70
C LYS A 59 -7.73 5.43 5.45
N GLU A 60 -8.20 6.50 4.82
CA GLU A 60 -9.20 7.39 5.38
C GLU A 60 -10.54 6.69 5.61
N ARG A 61 -10.99 5.85 4.66
CA ARG A 61 -12.22 5.06 4.83
C ARG A 61 -12.07 4.02 5.95
N ALA A 62 -10.94 3.34 6.03
CA ALA A 62 -10.66 2.40 7.12
C ALA A 62 -10.64 3.09 8.49
N ALA A 63 -10.16 4.33 8.57
CA ALA A 63 -10.20 5.11 9.80
C ALA A 63 -11.62 5.54 10.21
N LYS A 64 -12.52 5.78 9.25
CA LYS A 64 -13.91 6.21 9.50
C LYS A 64 -14.85 5.06 9.86
N SER A 65 -14.60 3.85 9.36
CA SER A 65 -15.38 2.65 9.66
C SER A 65 -14.76 1.86 10.83
N ASN A 66 -14.91 2.38 12.05
CA ASN A 66 -14.72 1.68 13.35
C ASN A 66 -13.34 1.06 13.68
N ALA A 67 -12.63 1.72 14.61
CA ALA A 67 -11.78 1.14 15.67
C ALA A 67 -11.00 -0.17 15.39
N LYS A 68 -9.92 -0.11 14.60
CA LYS A 68 -8.68 -0.83 14.91
C LYS A 68 -7.53 -0.37 14.02
N GLY A 69 -6.52 0.23 14.67
CA GLY A 69 -5.15 0.07 14.23
C GLY A 69 -4.61 1.10 13.24
N HIS A 70 -3.75 1.94 13.78
CA HIS A 70 -2.54 2.43 13.12
C HIS A 70 -2.71 3.65 12.20
N ALA A 71 -2.93 4.79 12.85
CA ALA A 71 -2.47 6.07 12.35
C ALA A 71 -0.95 5.98 12.11
N LEU A 72 -0.52 5.90 10.84
CA LEU A 72 0.87 6.20 10.52
C LEU A 72 0.97 7.32 9.50
N SER A 73 1.33 8.48 10.06
CA SER A 73 2.47 9.29 9.65
C SER A 73 2.77 9.31 8.15
N LEU A 74 2.23 10.33 7.49
CA LEU A 74 2.53 10.72 6.10
C LEU A 74 3.93 11.36 5.96
N LYS A 75 4.95 10.87 6.68
CA LYS A 75 6.33 11.31 6.50
C LYS A 75 7.13 10.19 5.82
N GLY A 76 7.29 10.28 4.51
CA GLY A 76 8.08 9.28 3.77
C GLY A 76 8.19 9.48 2.28
N LYS A 77 8.75 10.62 1.85
CA LYS A 77 9.55 10.79 0.62
C LYS A 77 9.03 10.07 -0.64
N LEU A 78 8.14 10.73 -1.38
CA LEU A 78 8.13 10.60 -2.84
C LEU A 78 9.38 11.33 -3.35
N LYS A 79 10.55 10.70 -3.25
CA LYS A 79 11.81 11.25 -3.76
C LYS A 79 11.72 11.19 -5.29
N LYS A 80 11.38 12.33 -5.89
CA LYS A 80 11.71 12.67 -7.29
C LYS A 80 13.23 12.56 -7.47
N GLY A 81 13.67 12.25 -8.68
CA GLY A 81 15.05 12.38 -9.14
C GLY A 81 15.58 11.06 -9.69
N HIS A 82 16.18 11.00 -10.87
CA HIS A 82 16.54 12.01 -11.86
C HIS A 82 16.54 11.30 -13.21
#